data_AF-A0A1I2KWB0-F1
#
_entry.id   AF-A0A1I2KWB0-F1
#
_cell.length_a   1.000
_cell.length_b   1.000
_cell.length_c   1.000
_cell.angle_alpha   90.00
_cell.angle_beta   90.00
_cell.angle_gamma   90.00
#
_symmetry.space_group_name_H-M   'P 1'
#
loop_
_entity.id
_entity.type
_entity.pdbx_description
1 polymer ?
#
loop_
_entity_poly.entity_id
_entity_poly.type
_entity_poly.pdbx_seq_one_letter_code
_entity_poly.pdbx_strand_id
1 'polypeptide(L)'
;MFYMEDSLLAKEKQEIAEHLSHCDECQQLLESLRKDLALLNFEKYTENDPYFYTRLKARMEVPAQPASRRLWQPALFGALLLLAISLGTVVGKQFSVEQGSDDGLTSELVPFDGLQEEPIEQFLLTFE
;
A
#
# COMPACT_ATOMS: atom_id res chain seq x y z
N MET A 1 8.44 33.89 35.26
CA MET A 1 8.15 32.43 35.26
C MET A 1 8.78 31.74 36.47
N PHE A 2 10.08 31.93 36.73
CA PHE A 2 10.83 31.29 37.84
C PHE A 2 10.16 31.36 39.24
N TYR A 3 9.49 32.46 39.59
CA TYR A 3 8.78 32.60 40.88
C TYR A 3 7.58 31.65 41.02
N MET A 4 6.84 31.42 39.93
CA MET A 4 5.69 30.50 39.93
C MET A 4 6.09 29.03 39.82
N GLU A 5 7.28 28.75 39.27
CA GLU A 5 7.80 27.39 39.04
C GLU A 5 8.66 26.86 40.19
N ASP A 6 8.75 27.61 41.29
CA ASP A 6 9.54 27.27 42.49
C ASP A 6 11.02 26.98 42.21
N SER A 7 11.60 27.67 41.21
CA SER A 7 12.97 27.42 40.74
C SER A 7 13.99 28.45 41.23
N LEU A 8 13.60 29.36 42.12
CA LEU A 8 14.47 30.40 42.68
C LEU A 8 15.12 30.00 44.00
N LEU A 9 16.28 30.58 44.28
CA LEU A 9 16.91 30.46 45.59
C LEU A 9 16.07 31.18 46.66
N ALA A 10 16.13 30.68 47.90
CA ALA A 10 15.29 31.15 49.01
C ALA A 10 15.40 32.67 49.28
N LYS A 11 16.58 33.27 49.03
CA LYS A 11 16.82 34.71 49.21
C LYS A 11 16.05 35.55 48.17
N GLU A 12 16.15 35.18 46.91
CA GLU A 12 15.51 35.88 45.79
C GLU A 12 13.98 35.76 45.87
N LYS A 13 13.48 34.62 46.38
CA LYS A 13 12.06 34.44 46.67
C LYS A 13 11.53 35.42 47.72
N GLN A 14 12.30 35.68 48.77
CA GLN A 14 11.92 36.63 49.82
C GLN A 14 11.86 38.07 49.29
N GLU A 15 12.87 38.48 48.53
CA GLU A 15 12.91 39.83 47.92
C GLU A 15 11.72 40.05 46.97
N ILE A 16 11.38 39.05 46.15
CA ILE A 16 10.22 39.13 45.25
C ILE A 16 8.91 39.13 46.03
N ALA A 17 8.79 38.33 47.10
CA ALA A 17 7.59 38.31 47.93
C ALA A 17 7.35 39.65 48.65
N GLU A 18 8.42 40.30 49.10
CA GLU A 18 8.36 41.63 49.70
C GLU A 18 8.00 42.71 48.66
N HIS A 19 8.54 42.62 47.45
CA HIS A 19 8.15 43.52 46.35
C HIS A 19 6.67 43.36 45.99
N LEU A 20 6.19 42.12 45.93
CA LEU A 20 4.78 41.82 45.68
C LEU A 20 3.88 42.34 46.81
N SER A 21 4.33 42.41 48.07
CA SER A 21 3.49 42.96 49.16
C SER A 21 3.36 44.48 49.12
N HIS A 22 4.25 45.18 48.40
CA HIS A 22 4.30 46.65 48.36
C HIS A 22 3.85 47.25 47.02
N CYS A 23 3.77 46.45 45.94
CA CYS A 23 3.40 46.93 44.62
C CYS A 23 2.13 46.24 44.09
N ASP A 24 1.04 47.01 44.03
CA ASP A 24 -0.28 46.53 43.61
C ASP A 24 -0.31 46.15 42.10
N GLU A 25 0.44 46.88 41.27
CA GLU A 25 0.57 46.58 39.83
C GLU A 25 1.21 45.21 39.59
N CYS A 26 2.24 44.87 40.38
CA CYS A 26 2.92 43.58 40.27
C CYS A 26 2.06 42.42 40.76
N GLN A 27 1.20 42.64 41.77
CA GLN A 27 0.22 41.64 42.20
C GLN A 27 -0.81 41.34 41.11
N GLN A 28 -1.36 42.39 40.49
CA GLN A 28 -2.34 42.25 39.41
C GLN A 28 -1.76 41.52 38.20
N LEU A 29 -0.50 41.83 37.84
CA LEU A 29 0.21 41.12 36.77
C LEU A 29 0.44 39.64 37.11
N LEU A 30 0.77 39.33 38.36
CA LEU A 30 0.97 37.95 38.81
C LEU A 30 -0.35 37.17 38.79
N GLU A 31 -1.46 37.82 39.15
CA GLU A 31 -2.79 37.21 39.11
C GLU A 31 -3.28 36.96 37.67
N SER A 32 -3.07 37.90 36.75
CA SER A 32 -3.43 37.72 35.33
C SER A 32 -2.66 36.56 34.71
N LEU A 33 -1.33 36.52 34.90
CA LEU A 33 -0.49 35.42 34.44
C LEU A 33 -0.91 34.06 35.01
N ARG A 34 -1.34 34.03 36.29
CA ARG A 34 -1.83 32.80 36.92
C ARG A 34 -3.14 32.32 36.30
N LYS A 35 -4.04 33.25 35.95
CA LYS A 35 -5.31 32.93 35.26
C LYS A 35 -5.06 32.40 33.86
N ASP A 36 -4.16 33.02 33.11
CA ASP A 36 -3.81 32.59 31.75
C ASP A 36 -3.18 31.20 31.74
N LEU A 37 -2.26 30.92 32.66
CA LEU A 37 -1.66 29.58 32.80
C LEU A 37 -2.66 28.53 33.27
N ALA A 38 -3.65 28.90 34.10
CA ALA A 38 -4.70 27.97 34.52
C ALA A 38 -5.58 27.55 33.32
N LEU A 39 -5.92 28.51 32.43
CA LEU A 39 -6.66 28.23 31.21
C LEU A 39 -5.88 27.29 30.27
N LEU A 40 -4.59 27.58 30.04
CA LEU A 40 -3.72 26.76 29.19
C LEU A 40 -3.52 25.34 29.72
N ASN A 41 -3.45 25.17 31.05
CA ASN A 41 -3.30 23.84 31.64
C ASN A 41 -4.54 22.96 31.46
N PHE A 42 -5.73 23.55 31.40
CA PHE A 42 -6.96 22.80 31.14
C PHE A 42 -6.99 22.19 29.73
N GLU A 43 -6.52 22.95 28.73
CA GLU A 43 -6.49 22.49 27.34
C GLU A 43 -5.40 21.44 27.06
N LYS A 44 -4.42 21.31 27.95
CA LYS A 44 -3.29 20.37 27.79
C LYS A 44 -3.67 18.91 28.05
N TYR A 45 -4.91 18.64 28.44
CA TYR A 45 -5.41 17.29 28.66
C TYR A 45 -5.69 16.60 27.31
N THR A 46 -4.62 16.23 26.62
CA THR A 46 -4.73 15.38 25.42
C THR A 46 -5.03 13.96 25.88
N GLU A 47 -6.20 13.46 25.53
CA GLU A 47 -6.55 12.05 25.74
C GLU A 47 -5.50 11.17 25.06
N ASN A 48 -4.91 10.25 25.83
CA ASN A 48 -3.85 9.39 25.32
C ASN A 48 -4.48 8.41 24.32
N ASP A 49 -4.22 8.61 23.01
CA ASP A 49 -4.72 7.72 21.96
C ASP A 49 -4.29 6.28 22.30
N PRO A 50 -5.25 5.37 22.57
CA PRO A 50 -4.95 4.00 23.03
C PRO A 50 -4.11 3.20 22.01
N TYR A 51 -4.04 3.66 20.76
CA TYR A 51 -3.26 3.03 19.69
C TYR A 51 -1.99 3.80 19.32
N PHE A 52 -1.64 4.88 20.03
CA PHE A 52 -0.43 5.64 19.75
C PHE A 52 0.81 4.74 19.80
N TYR A 53 0.94 3.96 20.88
CA TYR A 53 2.07 3.07 21.08
C TYR A 53 2.14 1.96 20.02
N THR A 54 1.00 1.37 19.64
CA THR A 54 0.95 0.30 18.64
C THR A 54 1.31 0.82 17.25
N ARG A 55 0.81 2.01 16.87
CA ARG A 55 1.15 2.65 15.59
C ARG A 55 2.61 3.04 15.52
N LEU A 56 3.17 3.53 16.62
CA LEU A 56 4.58 3.93 16.71
C LEU A 56 5.51 2.71 16.63
N LYS A 57 5.17 1.65 17.37
CA LYS A 57 5.86 0.36 17.30
C LYS A 57 5.82 -0.22 15.88
N ALA A 58 4.66 -0.22 15.24
CA ALA A 58 4.52 -0.71 13.86
C ALA A 58 5.44 0.05 12.89
N ARG A 59 5.57 1.38 13.00
CA ARG A 59 6.47 2.18 12.16
C ARG A 59 7.94 1.85 12.36
N MET A 60 8.36 1.56 13.59
CA MET A 60 9.75 1.19 13.89
C MET A 60 10.07 -0.25 13.46
N GLU A 61 9.09 -1.14 13.56
CA GLU A 61 9.26 -2.56 13.27
C GLU A 61 9.15 -2.90 11.79
N VAL A 62 8.65 -2.01 10.91
CA VAL A 62 8.67 -2.26 9.46
C VAL A 62 10.13 -2.35 9.00
N PRO A 63 10.67 -3.56 8.75
CA PRO A 63 11.96 -3.65 8.10
C PRO A 63 11.74 -3.18 6.65
N ALA A 64 12.69 -2.43 6.09
CA ALA A 64 12.70 -2.16 4.66
C ALA A 64 12.57 -3.51 3.94
N GLN A 65 11.39 -3.80 3.40
CA GLN A 65 11.15 -5.09 2.76
C GLN A 65 12.19 -5.22 1.66
N PRO A 66 13.01 -6.29 1.63
CA PRO A 66 13.95 -6.46 0.55
C PRO A 66 13.10 -6.66 -0.72
N ALA A 67 13.12 -5.64 -1.58
CA ALA A 67 12.44 -5.66 -2.87
C ALA A 67 12.83 -6.88 -3.73
N SER A 68 13.93 -7.57 -3.38
CA SER A 68 14.43 -8.74 -4.10
C SER A 68 13.50 -9.96 -4.07
N ARG A 69 12.73 -10.19 -3.00
CA ARG A 69 11.88 -11.41 -2.92
C ARG A 69 10.65 -11.32 -3.83
N ARG A 70 10.22 -10.11 -4.19
CA ARG A 70 9.04 -9.87 -5.05
C ARG A 70 9.32 -10.05 -6.54
N LEU A 71 10.58 -9.97 -6.98
CA LEU A 71 10.96 -10.23 -8.38
C LEU A 71 11.14 -11.72 -8.72
N TRP A 72 11.45 -12.58 -7.74
CA TRP A 72 11.67 -14.01 -8.01
C TRP A 72 10.36 -14.78 -8.28
N GLN A 73 9.24 -14.32 -7.73
CA GLN A 73 7.93 -14.95 -7.93
C GLN A 73 7.49 -14.98 -9.42
N PRO A 74 7.47 -13.85 -10.16
CA PRO A 74 7.09 -13.89 -11.59
C PRO A 74 8.08 -14.66 -12.47
N ALA A 75 9.38 -14.61 -12.14
CA ALA A 75 10.41 -15.33 -12.89
C ALA A 75 10.23 -16.85 -12.83
N LEU A 76 9.83 -17.40 -11.67
CA LEU A 76 9.61 -18.83 -11.49
C LEU A 76 8.40 -19.32 -12.28
N PHE A 77 7.30 -18.57 -12.30
CA PHE A 77 6.14 -18.87 -13.14
C PHE A 77 6.47 -18.84 -14.64
N GLY A 78 7.26 -17.85 -15.08
CA GLY A 78 7.73 -17.77 -16.47
C GLY A 78 8.60 -18.97 -16.86
N ALA A 79 9.55 -19.37 -16.01
CA ALA A 79 10.39 -20.55 -16.24
C ALA A 79 9.57 -21.85 -16.31
N LEU A 80 8.56 -22.00 -15.44
CA LEU A 80 7.68 -23.17 -15.43
C LEU A 80 6.81 -23.23 -16.70
N LEU A 81 6.32 -22.08 -17.19
CA LEU A 81 5.58 -22.00 -18.45
C LEU A 81 6.46 -22.39 -19.64
N LEU A 82 7.67 -21.86 -19.73
CA LEU A 82 8.61 -22.22 -20.79
C LEU A 82 8.96 -23.70 -20.76
N LEU A 83 9.12 -24.28 -19.57
CA LEU A 83 9.38 -25.70 -19.39
C LEU A 83 8.16 -26.57 -19.78
N ALA A 84 6.94 -26.14 -19.45
CA ALA A 84 5.74 -26.83 -19.88
C ALA A 84 5.57 -26.81 -21.41
N ILE A 85 5.86 -25.67 -22.05
CA ILE A 85 5.81 -25.53 -23.52
C ILE A 85 6.91 -26.39 -24.18
N SER A 86 8.13 -26.39 -23.65
CA SER A 86 9.23 -27.18 -24.23
C SER A 86 8.99 -28.68 -24.08
N LEU A 87 8.48 -29.13 -22.95
CA LEU A 87 8.07 -30.52 -22.76
C LEU A 87 6.89 -30.89 -23.67
N GLY A 88 5.88 -30.03 -23.75
CA GLY A 88 4.72 -30.25 -24.61
C GLY A 88 5.09 -30.35 -26.09
N THR A 89 6.02 -29.51 -26.57
CA THR A 89 6.48 -29.56 -27.97
C THR A 89 7.32 -30.78 -28.27
N VAL A 90 8.24 -31.19 -27.39
CA VAL A 90 9.03 -32.42 -27.58
C VAL A 90 8.12 -33.65 -27.57
N VAL A 91 7.16 -33.69 -26.64
CA VAL A 91 6.19 -34.78 -26.55
C VAL A 91 5.23 -34.79 -27.73
N GLY A 92 4.81 -33.63 -28.23
CA GLY A 92 4.00 -33.54 -29.45
C GLY A 92 4.74 -34.05 -30.68
N LYS A 93 6.02 -33.69 -30.84
CA LYS A 93 6.83 -34.11 -31.99
C LYS A 93 6.99 -35.62 -32.10
N GLN A 94 7.15 -36.34 -30.99
CA GLN A 94 7.22 -37.82 -31.03
C GLN A 94 5.89 -38.48 -31.44
N PHE A 95 4.76 -37.80 -31.27
CA PHE A 95 3.45 -38.25 -31.78
C PHE A 95 3.15 -37.76 -33.21
N SER A 96 3.81 -36.70 -33.69
CA SER A 96 3.63 -36.13 -35.04
C SER A 96 4.60 -36.68 -36.09
N VAL A 97 5.43 -37.68 -35.79
CA VAL A 97 6.39 -38.27 -36.75
C VAL A 97 5.73 -39.04 -37.91
N GLU A 98 4.40 -39.19 -37.95
CA GLU A 98 3.71 -39.83 -39.09
C GLU A 98 3.02 -38.89 -40.09
N GLN A 99 3.15 -37.55 -39.98
CA GLN A 99 2.62 -36.66 -41.03
C GLN A 99 3.54 -35.47 -41.33
N GLY A 100 4.19 -35.54 -42.50
CA GLY A 100 4.48 -34.38 -43.34
C GLY A 100 5.76 -33.61 -43.04
N SER A 101 6.86 -34.06 -43.66
CA SER A 101 7.96 -33.18 -44.07
C SER A 101 7.46 -32.14 -45.08
N ASP A 102 7.99 -30.92 -44.98
CA ASP A 102 8.04 -29.84 -46.00
C ASP A 102 6.75 -29.57 -46.80
N ASP A 103 6.13 -28.41 -46.56
CA ASP A 103 6.23 -27.29 -47.51
C ASP A 103 5.37 -26.09 -47.09
N GLY A 104 5.85 -24.89 -47.42
CA GLY A 104 4.95 -23.83 -47.87
C GLY A 104 4.34 -22.91 -46.82
N LEU A 105 5.01 -21.78 -46.61
CA LEU A 105 4.40 -20.51 -46.21
C LEU A 105 3.28 -20.11 -47.19
N THR A 106 2.02 -20.47 -46.94
CA THR A 106 0.86 -19.75 -47.50
C THR A 106 -0.30 -19.70 -46.52
N SER A 107 -0.45 -18.52 -45.92
CA SER A 107 -1.73 -17.89 -45.60
C SER A 107 -2.72 -18.09 -46.76
N GLU A 108 -3.81 -18.84 -46.58
CA GLU A 108 -5.07 -18.64 -47.34
C GLU A 108 -6.20 -19.58 -46.80
N LEU A 109 -7.16 -18.96 -46.10
CA LEU A 109 -8.61 -19.15 -46.19
C LEU A 109 -9.33 -20.48 -45.77
N VAL A 110 -10.06 -20.34 -44.66
CA VAL A 110 -11.52 -20.61 -44.49
C VAL A 110 -12.02 -22.08 -44.52
N PRO A 111 -12.52 -22.62 -43.39
CA PRO A 111 -13.30 -23.85 -43.38
C PRO A 111 -14.79 -23.50 -43.58
N PHE A 112 -15.32 -23.72 -44.78
CA PHE A 112 -16.77 -23.86 -45.01
C PHE A 112 -17.05 -25.30 -45.47
N ASP A 113 -16.92 -26.22 -44.53
CA ASP A 113 -17.32 -27.62 -44.66
C ASP A 113 -18.79 -27.75 -44.23
N GLY A 114 -19.70 -27.31 -45.11
CA GLY A 114 -21.14 -27.30 -44.82
C GLY A 114 -22.05 -27.07 -46.04
N LEU A 115 -21.48 -26.91 -47.24
CA LEU A 115 -22.23 -26.82 -48.51
C LEU A 115 -22.16 -28.12 -49.34
N GLN A 116 -21.53 -29.16 -48.80
CA GLN A 116 -21.25 -30.40 -49.52
C GLN A 116 -22.22 -31.54 -49.18
N GLU A 117 -23.18 -31.31 -48.27
CA GLU A 117 -24.09 -32.36 -47.77
C GLU A 117 -25.52 -32.36 -48.32
N GLU A 118 -25.92 -31.41 -49.18
CA GLU A 118 -27.21 -31.54 -49.88
C GLU A 118 -27.13 -31.11 -51.36
N PRO A 119 -27.41 -32.02 -52.33
CA PRO A 119 -27.45 -31.65 -53.74
C PRO A 119 -28.74 -30.86 -54.04
N ILE A 120 -28.59 -29.55 -54.24
CA ILE A 120 -29.62 -28.62 -54.74
C ILE A 120 -30.29 -29.13 -56.03
N GLU A 121 -29.59 -30.00 -56.76
CA GLU A 121 -30.02 -30.75 -57.95
C GLU A 121 -31.31 -31.58 -57.72
N GLN A 122 -31.53 -32.15 -56.52
CA GLN A 122 -32.75 -32.95 -56.25
C GLN A 122 -34.00 -32.08 -56.06
N PHE A 123 -33.83 -30.86 -55.54
CA PHE A 123 -34.93 -29.91 -55.36
C PHE A 123 -35.42 -29.35 -56.70
N LEU A 124 -34.50 -29.14 -57.66
CA LEU A 124 -34.83 -28.58 -58.98
C LEU A 124 -35.44 -29.60 -59.96
N LEU A 125 -35.21 -30.91 -59.79
CA LEU A 125 -35.78 -31.96 -60.65
C LEU A 125 -37.17 -32.46 -60.22
N THR A 126 -37.72 -31.94 -59.11
CA THR A 126 -39.04 -32.34 -58.58
C THR A 126 -40.11 -31.25 -58.77
N PHE A 127 -39.74 -30.06 -59.23
CA PHE A 127 -40.68 -29.01 -59.63
C PHE A 127 -40.83 -28.99 -61.16
N GLU A 128 -41.95 -29.59 -61.59
CA GLU A 128 -42.55 -29.57 -62.94
C GLU A 128 -42.03 -30.59 -63.97
#